data_AF-A0A7V9I0I3-F1
#
_entry.id   AF-A0A7V9I0I3-F1
#
_cell.length_a   1.000
_cell.length_b   1.000
_cell.length_c   1.000
_cell.angle_alpha   90.00
_cell.angle_beta   90.00
_cell.angle_gamma   90.00
#
_symmetry.space_group_name_H-M   'P 1'
#
loop_
_entity.id
_entity.type
_entity.pdbx_description
1 polymer ?
#
loop_
_entity_poly.entity_id
_entity_poly.type
_entity_poly.pdbx_seq_one_letter_code
_entity_poly.pdbx_strand_id
1 'polypeptide(L)'
;MADFEGRAGAPRGRGALGLGDARLGEVAEGRGDVGGDPLSLRLHRPEATRQGGDCAPMTSRPISRACLVLLIGVGCVAAMRSVWAQGPDVGTEAQRESGKQLYARYCAQCHGEKGDGEGYATPHLYPRPRDFTTGKFKVRTTANGALPTHQDLVNIIRRGMPYTSMPAWPKLTDQDVTNLAYFITTFSPDFTNAERVPQPVPLPSAPSATDESIAQGKKLYEETGCARCHGTLGRGDGPSAPTLKDDWDHPIRATDLAKSWTFRAGSSREDIFRTMSTGFNGTPMPAFVDALTPEQRWAITDFIVSLSGSDGPGYSNLVVARHVRDPIDLAKGTASFAAAPAARLPIVGQIMEPGRAFHPPTTSVTVQAIYDAQSIALLVRWHDMSAEKTGQNGPSLPVPPEEEENAAPGGSQPAGTSPFGEAEAAPEGAPQAEQDPFAEGAAPSQASEFSDAVLVQIPSEAPVDARKPYFIFGDAQSSVDLWFFDLARADPLQFTGRGSADIAPNDTGDVTGVASYDRGEWSVIFKRPLRPASAAPFAPGEFLPIAFSVWDGFSRERGNRRGLTQWYSVYLEPQDVPSAIGPMIRTALLILAIELAVVGWVRWRYGSRARGELGEPRQPTATHA
;
A
#
# COMPACT_ATOMS: atom_id res chain seq x y z
N MET A 1 -28.76 67.73 30.05
CA MET A 1 -28.89 68.97 29.25
C MET A 1 -28.70 68.60 27.79
N ALA A 2 -29.74 68.84 27.01
CA ALA A 2 -29.83 69.00 25.56
C ALA A 2 -29.37 67.87 24.61
N ASP A 3 -30.38 67.34 23.93
CA ASP A 3 -30.45 66.77 22.58
C ASP A 3 -29.53 67.43 21.54
N PHE A 4 -29.21 66.70 20.46
CA PHE A 4 -29.68 67.07 19.10
C PHE A 4 -29.35 65.99 18.06
N GLU A 5 -30.42 65.46 17.44
CA GLU A 5 -30.40 64.76 16.15
C GLU A 5 -30.03 65.71 15.00
N GLY A 6 -29.42 65.19 13.94
CA GLY A 6 -29.15 65.92 12.70
C GLY A 6 -29.16 65.01 11.49
N ARG A 7 -30.34 64.88 10.88
CA ARG A 7 -30.64 64.09 9.68
C ARG A 7 -30.57 64.97 8.42
N ALA A 8 -30.21 64.34 7.30
CA ALA A 8 -30.62 64.61 5.89
C ALA A 8 -29.56 65.12 4.89
N GLY A 9 -29.49 64.43 3.73
CA GLY A 9 -29.03 65.00 2.46
C GLY A 9 -28.31 64.05 1.49
N ALA A 10 -29.04 63.18 0.78
CA ALA A 10 -28.54 62.50 -0.45
C ALA A 10 -28.74 63.40 -1.70
N PRO A 11 -28.02 63.19 -2.82
CA PRO A 11 -28.63 62.40 -3.91
C PRO A 11 -27.70 61.59 -4.86
N ARG A 12 -28.18 60.39 -5.19
CA ARG A 12 -28.26 59.69 -6.51
C ARG A 12 -27.07 59.64 -7.50
N GLY A 13 -26.62 58.42 -7.76
CA GLY A 13 -26.03 57.95 -9.03
C GLY A 13 -26.03 56.42 -9.13
N ARG A 14 -26.64 55.86 -10.19
CA ARG A 14 -26.96 54.44 -10.49
C ARG A 14 -25.69 53.57 -10.66
N GLY A 15 -25.66 52.25 -10.46
CA GLY A 15 -26.65 51.23 -10.14
C GLY A 15 -25.95 49.91 -9.76
N ALA A 16 -26.61 49.13 -8.89
CA ALA A 16 -26.18 47.80 -8.45
C ALA A 16 -26.89 46.70 -9.26
N LEU A 17 -26.39 45.47 -9.14
CA LEU A 17 -27.08 44.16 -9.07
C LEU A 17 -26.03 43.09 -9.42
N GLY A 18 -25.77 42.02 -8.68
CA GLY A 18 -26.37 41.43 -7.48
C GLY A 18 -25.72 40.05 -7.34
N LEU A 19 -25.16 39.75 -6.18
CA LEU A 19 -24.68 38.41 -5.82
C LEU A 19 -25.89 37.49 -5.77
N GLY A 20 -25.94 36.55 -6.70
CA GLY A 20 -26.98 35.52 -6.78
C GLY A 20 -26.62 34.34 -5.90
N ASP A 21 -27.32 34.23 -4.76
CA ASP A 21 -27.47 33.00 -4.00
C ASP A 21 -28.14 31.93 -4.86
N ALA A 22 -27.41 30.86 -5.17
CA ALA A 22 -27.94 29.63 -5.74
C ALA A 22 -28.14 28.57 -4.64
N ARG A 23 -29.22 28.78 -3.87
CA ARG A 23 -30.19 27.78 -3.39
C ARG A 23 -29.67 26.41 -2.96
N LEU A 24 -29.54 26.23 -1.65
CA LEU A 24 -29.80 24.95 -0.98
C LEU A 24 -31.28 24.60 -1.17
N GLY A 25 -31.55 23.48 -1.84
CA GLY A 25 -32.89 22.94 -2.01
C GLY A 25 -33.47 22.44 -0.69
N GLU A 26 -34.74 22.75 -0.48
CA GLU A 26 -35.57 22.39 0.67
C GLU A 26 -35.58 20.88 0.93
N VAL A 27 -35.47 20.53 2.22
CA VAL A 27 -35.65 19.18 2.74
C VAL A 27 -37.15 18.86 2.73
N ALA A 28 -37.55 17.89 1.92
CA ALA A 28 -38.90 17.34 1.99
C ALA A 28 -39.02 16.46 3.25
N GLU A 29 -39.96 16.79 4.12
CA GLU A 29 -40.36 15.97 5.25
C GLU A 29 -40.87 14.61 4.77
N GLY A 30 -40.15 13.55 5.11
CA GLY A 30 -40.55 12.17 4.86
C GLY A 30 -39.93 11.26 5.91
N ARG A 31 -40.69 10.94 6.95
CA ARG A 31 -40.37 9.84 7.88
C ARG A 31 -40.30 8.54 7.09
N GLY A 32 -39.14 7.89 7.11
CA GLY A 32 -38.92 6.58 6.48
C GLY A 32 -37.66 5.92 7.03
N ASP A 33 -37.88 4.78 7.65
CA ASP A 33 -36.94 3.82 8.26
C ASP A 33 -35.60 3.66 7.51
N VAL A 34 -34.46 3.81 8.22
CA VAL A 34 -33.14 3.35 7.75
C VAL A 34 -32.88 1.98 8.35
N GLY A 35 -33.50 0.97 7.74
CA GLY A 35 -33.36 -0.41 8.14
C GLY A 35 -33.94 -1.34 7.09
N GLY A 36 -33.05 -1.97 6.30
CA GLY A 36 -33.40 -3.14 5.50
C GLY A 36 -33.20 -2.94 4.00
N ASP A 37 -32.04 -3.36 3.50
CA ASP A 37 -32.00 -4.16 2.28
C ASP A 37 -30.82 -5.16 2.35
N PRO A 38 -30.99 -6.39 1.82
CA PRO A 38 -30.21 -7.55 2.22
C PRO A 38 -28.81 -7.60 1.59
N LEU A 39 -27.84 -8.04 2.41
CA LEU A 39 -26.49 -8.43 2.02
C LEU A 39 -26.53 -9.51 0.92
N SER A 40 -26.05 -9.20 -0.28
CA SER A 40 -25.83 -10.21 -1.32
C SER A 40 -24.47 -10.88 -1.12
N LEU A 41 -24.49 -12.04 -0.46
CA LEU A 41 -23.39 -13.01 -0.45
C LEU A 41 -23.19 -13.56 -1.87
N ARG A 42 -22.16 -13.08 -2.59
CA ARG A 42 -21.68 -13.76 -3.81
C ARG A 42 -20.68 -14.84 -3.44
N LEU A 43 -21.14 -16.08 -3.44
CA LEU A 43 -20.28 -17.26 -3.48
C LEU A 43 -19.77 -17.45 -4.91
N HIS A 44 -18.45 -17.37 -5.10
CA HIS A 44 -17.82 -17.64 -6.39
C HIS A 44 -17.72 -19.16 -6.61
N ARG A 45 -18.28 -19.66 -7.72
CA ARG A 45 -18.10 -21.05 -8.18
C ARG A 45 -17.45 -21.00 -9.58
N PRO A 46 -16.52 -21.90 -9.94
CA PRO A 46 -15.74 -21.79 -11.17
C PRO A 46 -16.59 -22.20 -12.39
N GLU A 47 -16.48 -21.45 -13.48
CA GLU A 47 -17.14 -21.77 -14.75
C GLU A 47 -16.45 -22.93 -15.46
N ALA A 48 -17.27 -23.89 -15.89
CA ALA A 48 -16.87 -25.05 -16.67
C ALA A 48 -16.86 -24.73 -18.17
N THR A 49 -15.81 -25.20 -18.84
CA THR A 49 -15.62 -25.30 -20.28
C THR A 49 -16.83 -25.92 -20.99
N ARG A 50 -17.39 -25.24 -22.00
CA ARG A 50 -18.30 -25.85 -22.97
C ARG A 50 -17.61 -26.03 -24.32
N GLN A 51 -17.53 -27.29 -24.72
CA GLN A 51 -17.25 -27.77 -26.07
C GLN A 51 -18.34 -27.27 -27.03
N GLY A 52 -17.93 -26.66 -28.14
CA GLY A 52 -18.80 -26.36 -29.28
C GLY A 52 -18.75 -27.51 -30.28
N GLY A 53 -19.92 -28.10 -30.54
CA GLY A 53 -20.12 -29.17 -31.51
C GLY A 53 -20.36 -28.68 -32.94
N ASP A 54 -20.21 -29.66 -33.83
CA ASP A 54 -20.34 -29.68 -35.28
C ASP A 54 -21.46 -28.84 -35.91
N CYS A 55 -21.13 -28.25 -37.07
CA CYS A 55 -22.10 -28.02 -38.14
C CYS A 55 -21.43 -28.21 -39.51
N ALA A 56 -22.01 -29.13 -40.29
CA ALA A 56 -21.58 -29.54 -41.62
C ALA A 56 -21.95 -28.51 -42.72
N PRO A 57 -21.46 -28.67 -43.98
CA PRO A 57 -21.27 -27.58 -44.93
C PRO A 57 -22.44 -27.37 -45.90
N MET A 58 -22.60 -26.14 -46.39
CA MET A 58 -23.42 -25.86 -47.58
C MET A 58 -22.57 -25.38 -48.74
N THR A 59 -22.82 -26.06 -49.86
CA THR A 59 -22.27 -25.94 -51.20
C THR A 59 -22.67 -24.65 -51.92
N SER A 60 -21.76 -24.07 -52.71
CA SER A 60 -22.11 -23.47 -54.01
C SER A 60 -20.90 -23.39 -54.95
N ARG A 61 -21.19 -23.43 -56.25
CA ARG A 61 -20.37 -23.90 -57.39
C ARG A 61 -19.44 -22.82 -58.00
N PRO A 62 -18.47 -23.21 -58.85
CA PRO A 62 -17.43 -22.33 -59.37
C PRO A 62 -17.82 -21.65 -60.70
N ILE A 63 -17.24 -20.48 -60.98
CA ILE A 63 -17.23 -19.88 -62.33
C ILE A 63 -15.78 -19.61 -62.75
N SER A 64 -15.47 -20.08 -63.95
CA SER A 64 -14.17 -20.11 -64.63
C SER A 64 -13.61 -18.75 -65.06
N ARG A 65 -12.29 -18.62 -64.89
CA ARG A 65 -11.25 -18.14 -65.83
C ARG A 65 -11.69 -17.35 -67.07
N ALA A 66 -11.12 -16.15 -67.28
CA ALA A 66 -9.96 -15.90 -68.18
C ALA A 66 -9.91 -14.46 -68.74
N CYS A 67 -8.68 -13.92 -68.82
CA CYS A 67 -8.17 -12.82 -69.67
C CYS A 67 -8.72 -11.39 -69.35
N LEU A 68 -7.88 -10.37 -69.15
CA LEU A 68 -6.88 -9.90 -70.09
C LEU A 68 -5.81 -9.04 -69.37
N VAL A 69 -4.55 -9.43 -69.49
CA VAL A 69 -3.36 -8.59 -69.26
C VAL A 69 -3.16 -7.76 -70.53
N LEU A 70 -3.07 -6.43 -70.40
CA LEU A 70 -2.13 -5.52 -71.09
C LEU A 70 -2.69 -4.08 -71.07
N LEU A 71 -2.13 -3.24 -70.20
CA LEU A 71 -1.79 -1.84 -70.49
C LEU A 71 -0.75 -1.41 -69.46
N ILE A 72 0.50 -1.75 -69.79
CA ILE A 72 1.72 -1.27 -69.11
C ILE A 72 2.06 0.09 -69.69
N GLY A 73 2.43 1.02 -68.79
CA GLY A 73 3.60 1.87 -69.01
C GLY A 73 3.32 3.23 -69.63
N VAL A 74 3.07 4.22 -68.77
CA VAL A 74 3.85 5.46 -68.59
C VAL A 74 3.13 6.23 -67.48
N GLY A 75 3.70 6.22 -66.26
CA GLY A 75 3.08 6.93 -65.13
C GLY A 75 3.59 6.57 -63.74
N CYS A 76 4.55 5.63 -63.61
CA CYS A 76 5.07 5.17 -62.32
C CYS A 76 6.54 5.55 -62.06
N VAL A 77 7.03 6.66 -62.63
CA VAL A 77 8.37 7.20 -62.32
C VAL A 77 8.29 8.72 -62.11
N ALA A 78 7.51 9.16 -61.13
CA ALA A 78 7.59 10.52 -60.56
C ALA A 78 6.82 10.69 -59.23
N ALA A 79 6.58 9.61 -58.47
CA ALA A 79 6.15 9.70 -57.08
C ALA A 79 7.28 9.18 -56.18
N MET A 80 8.48 9.73 -56.37
CA MET A 80 9.48 9.74 -55.32
C MET A 80 8.84 10.45 -54.13
N ARG A 81 8.64 9.65 -53.10
CA ARG A 81 8.09 9.99 -51.81
C ARG A 81 8.82 11.22 -51.28
N SER A 82 8.21 12.39 -51.37
CA SER A 82 8.43 13.43 -50.38
C SER A 82 7.78 12.92 -49.10
N VAL A 83 8.52 12.11 -48.34
CA VAL A 83 8.34 12.05 -46.89
C VAL A 83 8.71 13.45 -46.43
N TRP A 84 7.72 14.35 -46.42
CA TRP A 84 7.81 15.52 -45.57
C TRP A 84 8.07 14.95 -44.18
N ALA A 85 9.22 15.28 -43.59
CA ALA A 85 9.42 15.08 -42.18
C ALA A 85 8.22 15.77 -41.51
N GLN A 86 7.28 14.96 -41.01
CA GLN A 86 6.16 15.47 -40.23
C GLN A 86 6.82 16.20 -39.06
N GLY A 87 6.61 17.51 -38.98
CA GLY A 87 7.11 18.30 -37.86
C GLY A 87 6.59 17.74 -36.52
N PRO A 88 7.10 18.22 -35.39
CA PRO A 88 6.63 17.76 -34.09
C PRO A 88 5.11 17.84 -33.99
N ASP A 89 4.47 16.72 -33.63
CA ASP A 89 3.02 16.66 -33.46
C ASP A 89 2.61 17.38 -32.16
N VAL A 90 2.27 18.66 -32.31
CA VAL A 90 1.87 19.56 -31.22
C VAL A 90 0.39 19.94 -31.28
N GLY A 91 -0.39 19.27 -32.14
CA GLY A 91 -1.81 19.54 -32.34
C GLY A 91 -2.11 20.90 -32.97
N THR A 92 -3.41 21.16 -33.20
CA THR A 92 -3.91 22.45 -33.70
C THR A 92 -4.11 23.46 -32.57
N GLU A 93 -4.15 24.75 -32.91
CA GLU A 93 -4.41 25.81 -31.94
C GLU A 93 -5.76 25.63 -31.23
N ALA A 94 -6.80 25.20 -31.96
CA ALA A 94 -8.13 24.93 -31.38
C ALA A 94 -8.10 23.80 -30.35
N GLN A 95 -7.29 22.75 -30.58
CA GLN A 95 -7.12 21.66 -29.61
C GLN A 95 -6.39 22.14 -28.36
N ARG A 96 -5.34 22.95 -28.52
CA ARG A 96 -4.61 23.52 -27.38
C ARG A 96 -5.48 24.48 -26.56
N GLU A 97 -6.27 25.32 -27.20
CA GLU A 97 -7.18 26.25 -26.50
C GLU A 97 -8.29 25.48 -25.75
N SER A 98 -8.85 24.43 -26.35
CA SER A 98 -9.77 23.52 -25.64
C SER A 98 -9.08 22.84 -24.45
N GLY A 99 -7.85 22.35 -24.63
CA GLY A 99 -7.05 21.75 -23.57
C GLY A 99 -6.72 22.72 -22.43
N LYS A 100 -6.45 23.99 -22.75
CA LYS A 100 -6.17 25.07 -21.79
C LYS A 100 -7.32 25.30 -20.83
N GLN A 101 -8.56 25.33 -21.34
CA GLN A 101 -9.76 25.51 -20.53
C GLN A 101 -9.96 24.34 -19.56
N LEU A 102 -9.70 23.11 -20.03
CA LEU A 102 -9.74 21.91 -19.19
C LEU A 102 -8.62 21.93 -18.14
N TYR A 103 -7.42 22.31 -18.52
CA TYR A 103 -6.26 22.39 -17.62
C TYR A 103 -6.50 23.38 -16.48
N ALA A 104 -7.00 24.59 -16.79
CA ALA A 104 -7.32 25.59 -15.79
C ALA A 104 -8.35 25.09 -14.77
N ARG A 105 -9.31 24.27 -15.23
CA ARG A 105 -10.38 23.73 -14.37
C ARG A 105 -9.95 22.55 -13.50
N TYR A 106 -9.06 21.70 -14.01
CA TYR A 106 -8.81 20.37 -13.42
C TYR A 106 -7.36 20.14 -12.97
N CYS A 107 -6.38 20.83 -13.57
CA CYS A 107 -4.96 20.52 -13.42
C CYS A 107 -4.18 21.63 -12.73
N ALA A 108 -4.50 22.90 -13.00
CA ALA A 108 -3.73 24.05 -12.54
C ALA A 108 -3.64 24.17 -11.00
N GLN A 109 -4.64 23.66 -10.28
CA GLN A 109 -4.64 23.65 -8.81
C GLN A 109 -3.46 22.85 -8.21
N CYS A 110 -2.95 21.84 -8.93
CA CYS A 110 -1.80 21.04 -8.53
C CYS A 110 -0.56 21.40 -9.36
N HIS A 111 -0.69 21.48 -10.68
CA HIS A 111 0.45 21.66 -11.58
C HIS A 111 0.83 23.12 -11.83
N GLY A 112 0.11 24.08 -11.24
CA GLY A 112 0.33 25.51 -11.44
C GLY A 112 -0.27 26.01 -12.76
N GLU A 113 -0.64 27.29 -12.82
CA GLU A 113 -1.13 27.91 -14.06
C GLU A 113 -0.05 27.94 -15.17
N LYS A 114 1.22 27.97 -14.76
CA LYS A 114 2.39 27.95 -15.64
C LYS A 114 2.92 26.54 -15.95
N GLY A 115 2.31 25.51 -15.39
CA GLY A 115 2.78 24.12 -15.53
C GLY A 115 4.10 23.83 -14.80
N ASP A 116 4.50 24.68 -13.86
CA ASP A 116 5.75 24.61 -13.09
C ASP A 116 5.67 23.67 -11.88
N GLY A 117 4.51 23.05 -11.63
CA GLY A 117 4.31 22.17 -10.48
C GLY A 117 4.06 22.92 -9.16
N GLU A 118 3.91 24.25 -9.20
CA GLU A 118 3.74 25.11 -8.02
C GLU A 118 2.28 25.60 -7.89
N GLY A 119 1.32 24.69 -8.07
CA GLY A 119 -0.09 24.99 -7.81
C GLY A 119 -0.37 25.20 -6.31
N TYR A 120 -1.49 25.84 -5.98
CA TYR A 120 -1.88 26.11 -4.58
C TYR A 120 -1.90 24.85 -3.70
N ALA A 121 -2.20 23.67 -4.27
CA ALA A 121 -2.21 22.43 -3.52
C ALA A 121 -0.80 21.86 -3.23
N THR A 122 0.24 22.25 -3.98
CA THR A 122 1.58 21.64 -3.95
C THR A 122 2.19 21.47 -2.55
N PRO A 123 2.10 22.44 -1.62
CA PRO A 123 2.63 22.29 -0.26
C PRO A 123 2.05 21.10 0.53
N HIS A 124 0.89 20.58 0.12
CA HIS A 124 0.20 19.46 0.78
C HIS A 124 0.30 18.14 0.02
N LEU A 125 0.99 18.11 -1.12
CA LEU A 125 1.06 16.95 -2.01
C LEU A 125 2.46 16.32 -1.97
N TYR A 126 2.50 15.01 -1.71
CA TYR A 126 3.68 14.19 -1.84
C TYR A 126 3.31 12.90 -2.60
N PRO A 127 4.04 12.55 -3.67
CA PRO A 127 5.12 13.32 -4.30
C PRO A 127 4.62 14.66 -4.86
N ARG A 128 5.53 15.64 -5.02
CA ARG A 128 5.20 16.93 -5.66
C ARG A 128 4.61 16.72 -7.06
N PRO A 129 3.66 17.57 -7.49
CA PRO A 129 3.17 17.58 -8.87
C PRO A 129 4.31 17.73 -9.87
N ARG A 130 4.10 17.21 -11.09
CA ARG A 130 5.09 17.29 -12.16
C ARG A 130 5.23 18.73 -12.66
N ASP A 131 6.46 19.22 -12.69
CA ASP A 131 6.87 20.39 -13.46
C ASP A 131 7.01 20.00 -14.94
N PHE A 132 6.08 20.50 -15.77
CA PHE A 132 6.04 20.27 -17.20
C PHE A 132 7.02 21.14 -17.99
N THR A 133 7.50 22.25 -17.41
CA THR A 133 8.39 23.19 -18.10
C THR A 133 9.75 22.58 -18.41
N THR A 134 10.18 21.63 -17.58
CA THR A 134 11.46 20.90 -17.75
C THR A 134 11.49 19.89 -18.88
N GLY A 135 10.33 19.51 -19.44
CA GLY A 135 10.25 18.41 -20.42
C GLY A 135 10.59 17.02 -19.85
N LYS A 136 10.83 16.88 -18.53
CA LYS A 136 11.21 15.61 -17.89
C LYS A 136 9.98 14.85 -17.39
N PHE A 137 9.50 13.89 -18.18
CA PHE A 137 8.38 13.02 -17.81
C PHE A 137 8.85 11.65 -17.33
N LYS A 138 8.26 11.11 -16.27
CA LYS A 138 8.64 9.79 -15.73
C LYS A 138 8.21 8.66 -16.66
N VAL A 139 6.90 8.50 -16.85
CA VAL A 139 6.31 7.35 -17.57
C VAL A 139 6.27 7.62 -19.07
N ARG A 140 7.02 6.85 -19.86
CA ARG A 140 7.21 7.03 -21.30
C ARG A 140 7.44 5.71 -22.03
N THR A 141 7.23 5.73 -23.34
CA THR A 141 7.62 4.66 -24.28
C THR A 141 8.88 5.00 -25.09
N THR A 142 9.52 6.14 -24.80
CA THR A 142 10.73 6.64 -25.46
C THR A 142 11.99 6.40 -24.62
N ALA A 143 13.18 6.56 -25.22
CA ALA A 143 14.46 6.36 -24.54
C ALA A 143 14.65 7.29 -23.32
N ASN A 144 15.50 6.93 -22.36
CA ASN A 144 15.80 7.78 -21.20
C ASN A 144 16.32 9.16 -21.66
N GLY A 145 15.88 10.23 -21.02
CA GLY A 145 16.16 11.62 -21.41
C GLY A 145 15.29 12.16 -22.55
N ALA A 146 14.62 11.31 -23.33
CA ALA A 146 13.74 11.75 -24.41
C ALA A 146 12.36 12.21 -23.90
N LEU A 147 11.69 13.05 -24.70
CA LEU A 147 10.31 13.51 -24.46
C LEU A 147 9.30 12.35 -24.53
N PRO A 148 8.16 12.43 -23.83
CA PRO A 148 7.04 11.50 -24.03
C PRO A 148 6.45 11.66 -25.43
N THR A 149 5.83 10.58 -25.94
CA THR A 149 4.91 10.71 -27.07
C THR A 149 3.60 11.36 -26.62
N HIS A 150 2.80 11.87 -27.56
CA HIS A 150 1.45 12.34 -27.26
C HIS A 150 0.60 11.23 -26.59
N GLN A 151 0.73 9.99 -27.07
CA GLN A 151 0.01 8.85 -26.51
C GLN A 151 0.43 8.52 -25.07
N ASP A 152 1.70 8.73 -24.71
CA ASP A 152 2.16 8.55 -23.32
C ASP A 152 1.43 9.54 -22.37
N LEU A 153 1.27 10.79 -22.80
CA LEU A 153 0.52 11.81 -22.05
C LEU A 153 -0.97 11.45 -21.94
N VAL A 154 -1.59 11.01 -23.03
CA VAL A 154 -2.99 10.54 -23.01
C VAL A 154 -3.15 9.37 -22.03
N ASN A 155 -2.25 8.39 -22.07
CA ASN A 155 -2.29 7.21 -21.23
C ASN A 155 -2.16 7.56 -19.74
N ILE A 156 -1.25 8.47 -19.38
CA ILE A 156 -1.06 8.85 -17.97
C ILE A 156 -2.21 9.70 -17.44
N ILE A 157 -2.80 10.58 -18.25
CA ILE A 157 -4.00 11.35 -17.86
C ILE A 157 -5.19 10.40 -17.66
N ARG A 158 -5.38 9.44 -18.57
CA ARG A 158 -6.47 8.45 -18.46
C ARG A 158 -6.36 7.59 -17.20
N ARG A 159 -5.16 7.10 -16.93
CA ARG A 159 -4.88 6.16 -15.83
C ARG A 159 -4.73 6.85 -14.47
N GLY A 160 -4.26 8.09 -14.47
CA GLY A 160 -3.70 8.72 -13.28
C GLY A 160 -2.38 8.06 -12.85
N MET A 161 -1.89 8.41 -11.66
CA MET A 161 -0.74 7.74 -11.03
C MET A 161 -1.18 7.17 -9.68
N PRO A 162 -1.34 5.84 -9.55
CA PRO A 162 -1.69 5.20 -8.30
C PRO A 162 -0.78 5.62 -7.14
N TYR A 163 -1.36 5.68 -5.93
CA TYR A 163 -0.63 6.05 -4.71
C TYR A 163 0.03 7.44 -4.75
N THR A 164 -0.55 8.34 -5.56
CA THR A 164 -0.25 9.78 -5.61
C THR A 164 -1.56 10.55 -5.69
N SER A 165 -1.51 11.88 -5.60
CA SER A 165 -2.68 12.75 -5.76
C SER A 165 -3.05 13.05 -7.21
N MET A 166 -2.50 12.34 -8.20
CA MET A 166 -2.89 12.45 -9.61
C MET A 166 -3.99 11.40 -9.95
N PRO A 167 -5.28 11.79 -9.95
CA PRO A 167 -6.37 10.86 -10.17
C PRO A 167 -6.49 10.44 -11.65
N ALA A 168 -7.25 9.37 -11.88
CA ALA A 168 -7.78 9.06 -13.20
C ALA A 168 -8.92 10.02 -13.56
N TRP A 169 -9.08 10.29 -14.86
CA TRP A 169 -10.12 11.19 -15.39
C TRP A 169 -11.14 10.44 -16.27
N PRO A 170 -11.94 9.51 -15.71
CA PRO A 170 -12.84 8.66 -16.50
C PRO A 170 -14.03 9.42 -17.11
N LYS A 171 -14.34 10.62 -16.61
CA LYS A 171 -15.45 11.45 -17.08
C LYS A 171 -15.10 12.35 -18.27
N LEU A 172 -13.81 12.55 -18.56
CA LEU A 172 -13.38 13.33 -19.73
C LEU A 172 -13.52 12.48 -21.00
N THR A 173 -13.93 13.08 -22.11
CA THR A 173 -14.01 12.36 -23.39
C THR A 173 -12.61 12.09 -23.96
N ASP A 174 -12.48 11.17 -24.93
CA ASP A 174 -11.18 10.88 -25.55
C ASP A 174 -10.59 12.13 -26.22
N GLN A 175 -11.46 12.96 -26.80
CA GLN A 175 -11.07 14.22 -27.40
C GLN A 175 -10.58 15.22 -26.35
N ASP A 176 -11.24 15.30 -25.18
CA ASP A 176 -10.84 16.21 -24.10
C ASP A 176 -9.45 15.85 -23.57
N VAL A 177 -9.18 14.56 -23.35
CA VAL A 177 -7.86 14.12 -22.88
C VAL A 177 -6.78 14.35 -23.93
N THR A 178 -7.09 14.09 -25.20
CA THR A 178 -6.20 14.38 -26.33
C THR A 178 -5.87 15.88 -26.39
N ASN A 179 -6.87 16.76 -26.29
CA ASN A 179 -6.68 18.21 -26.29
C ASN A 179 -5.85 18.67 -25.10
N LEU A 180 -6.10 18.11 -23.91
CA LEU A 180 -5.32 18.39 -22.70
C LEU A 180 -3.86 17.97 -22.85
N ALA A 181 -3.60 16.79 -23.45
CA ALA A 181 -2.25 16.33 -23.73
C ALA A 181 -1.50 17.27 -24.68
N TYR A 182 -2.14 17.79 -25.73
CA TYR A 182 -1.54 18.83 -26.59
C TYR A 182 -1.32 20.15 -25.88
N PHE A 183 -2.17 20.52 -24.93
CA PHE A 183 -1.94 21.73 -24.16
C PHE A 183 -0.73 21.59 -23.22
N ILE A 184 -0.54 20.43 -22.59
CA ILE A 184 0.59 20.18 -21.68
C ILE A 184 1.94 20.33 -22.39
N THR A 185 2.04 20.00 -23.68
CA THR A 185 3.30 20.15 -24.43
C THR A 185 3.68 21.62 -24.65
N THR A 186 2.75 22.57 -24.46
CA THR A 186 3.04 24.00 -24.62
C THR A 186 3.92 24.59 -23.53
N PHE A 187 4.03 23.92 -22.37
CA PHE A 187 4.81 24.41 -21.24
C PHE A 187 6.32 24.28 -21.43
N SER A 188 6.78 23.46 -22.38
CA SER A 188 8.20 23.28 -22.66
C SER A 188 8.51 23.52 -24.14
N PRO A 189 9.47 24.38 -24.48
CA PRO A 189 9.86 24.63 -25.87
C PRO A 189 10.48 23.39 -26.53
N ASP A 190 10.89 22.39 -25.76
CA ASP A 190 11.47 21.16 -26.28
C ASP A 190 10.52 20.38 -27.20
N PHE A 191 9.21 20.48 -26.98
CA PHE A 191 8.20 19.79 -27.80
C PHE A 191 8.05 20.37 -29.21
N THR A 192 8.48 21.60 -29.46
CA THR A 192 8.46 22.21 -30.80
C THR A 192 9.80 22.07 -31.51
N ASN A 193 10.82 21.52 -30.85
CA ASN A 193 12.11 21.28 -31.45
C ASN A 193 12.09 20.04 -32.37
N ALA A 194 12.35 20.25 -33.66
CA ALA A 194 12.36 19.21 -34.68
C ALA A 194 13.45 18.13 -34.45
N GLU A 195 14.50 18.43 -33.69
CA GLU A 195 15.56 17.47 -33.36
C GLU A 195 15.21 16.59 -32.16
N ARG A 196 14.18 16.96 -31.38
CA ARG A 196 13.77 16.25 -30.14
C ARG A 196 12.49 15.44 -30.30
N VAL A 197 12.11 15.13 -31.54
CA VAL A 197 10.90 14.36 -31.85
C VAL A 197 10.95 13.00 -31.14
N PRO A 198 9.95 12.65 -30.32
CA PRO A 198 9.96 11.44 -29.52
C PRO A 198 9.93 10.18 -30.39
N GLN A 199 10.94 9.32 -30.24
CA GLN A 199 11.02 8.02 -30.91
C GLN A 199 10.78 6.89 -29.89
N PRO A 200 9.72 6.07 -30.07
CA PRO A 200 9.47 4.93 -29.21
C PRO A 200 10.60 3.90 -29.29
N VAL A 201 10.95 3.30 -28.15
CA VAL A 201 11.89 2.18 -28.10
C VAL A 201 11.17 0.86 -28.42
N PRO A 202 11.86 -0.18 -28.92
CA PRO A 202 11.28 -1.50 -29.11
C PRO A 202 10.81 -2.11 -27.79
N LEU A 203 9.51 -2.38 -27.68
CA LEU A 203 8.88 -3.06 -26.54
C LEU A 203 8.18 -4.33 -27.05
N PRO A 204 8.90 -5.46 -27.18
CA PRO A 204 8.32 -6.70 -27.69
C PRO A 204 7.26 -7.26 -26.75
N SER A 205 6.35 -8.08 -27.28
CA SER A 205 5.31 -8.73 -26.49
C SER A 205 5.87 -9.70 -25.44
N ALA A 206 5.16 -9.85 -24.33
CA ALA A 206 5.56 -10.69 -23.22
C ALA A 206 5.59 -12.19 -23.59
N PRO A 207 6.70 -12.92 -23.35
CA PRO A 207 6.67 -14.38 -23.34
C PRO A 207 5.86 -14.88 -22.14
N SER A 208 5.48 -16.17 -22.12
CA SER A 208 4.86 -16.77 -20.94
C SER A 208 5.87 -16.83 -19.79
N ALA A 209 5.44 -16.42 -18.59
CA ALA A 209 6.26 -16.57 -17.38
C ALA A 209 6.39 -18.04 -16.99
N THR A 210 7.58 -18.46 -16.56
CA THR A 210 7.87 -19.80 -16.06
C THR A 210 8.67 -19.73 -14.76
N ASP A 211 8.68 -20.80 -13.97
CA ASP A 211 9.50 -20.84 -12.74
C ASP A 211 11.00 -20.64 -13.05
N GLU A 212 11.44 -21.09 -14.22
CA GLU A 212 12.80 -20.86 -14.72
C GLU A 212 13.07 -19.39 -15.03
N SER A 213 12.12 -18.69 -15.69
CA SER A 213 12.28 -17.25 -15.98
C SER A 213 12.32 -16.42 -14.70
N ILE A 214 11.52 -16.80 -13.69
CA ILE A 214 11.53 -16.16 -12.36
C ILE A 214 12.88 -16.39 -11.66
N ALA A 215 13.40 -17.62 -11.65
CA ALA A 215 14.68 -17.94 -11.03
C ALA A 215 15.85 -17.20 -11.72
N GLN A 216 15.85 -17.15 -13.05
CA GLN A 216 16.81 -16.37 -13.83
C GLN A 216 16.68 -14.86 -13.55
N GLY A 217 15.44 -14.37 -13.49
CA GLY A 217 15.13 -12.98 -13.17
C GLY A 217 15.67 -12.54 -11.83
N LYS A 218 15.51 -13.37 -10.79
CA LYS A 218 16.06 -13.11 -9.46
C LYS A 218 17.58 -12.94 -9.50
N LYS A 219 18.27 -13.85 -10.20
CA LYS A 219 19.73 -13.79 -10.35
C LYS A 219 20.15 -12.50 -11.05
N LEU A 220 19.51 -12.18 -12.18
CA LEU A 220 19.81 -10.96 -12.95
C LEU A 220 19.50 -9.68 -12.16
N TYR A 221 18.44 -9.67 -11.36
CA TYR A 221 18.07 -8.54 -10.50
C TYR A 221 19.16 -8.20 -9.48
N GLU A 222 19.79 -9.22 -8.88
CA GLU A 222 20.91 -9.04 -7.96
C GLU A 222 22.19 -8.63 -8.72
N GLU A 223 22.53 -9.30 -9.82
CA GLU A 223 23.74 -9.05 -10.61
C GLU A 223 23.75 -7.68 -11.31
N THR A 224 22.59 -7.19 -11.74
CA THR A 224 22.45 -5.88 -12.42
C THR A 224 22.42 -4.72 -11.41
N GLY A 225 22.45 -5.00 -10.10
CA GLY A 225 22.48 -3.99 -9.05
C GLY A 225 21.12 -3.40 -8.69
N CYS A 226 19.99 -3.98 -9.13
CA CYS A 226 18.65 -3.51 -8.76
C CYS A 226 18.45 -3.56 -7.23
N ALA A 227 19.01 -4.58 -6.59
CA ALA A 227 18.98 -4.75 -5.14
C ALA A 227 19.69 -3.63 -4.35
N ARG A 228 20.58 -2.84 -4.96
CA ARG A 228 21.26 -1.72 -4.29
C ARG A 228 20.28 -0.63 -3.86
N CYS A 229 19.23 -0.41 -4.64
CA CYS A 229 18.19 0.58 -4.37
C CYS A 229 16.89 -0.07 -3.84
N HIS A 230 16.48 -1.19 -4.45
CA HIS A 230 15.20 -1.82 -4.13
C HIS A 230 15.29 -2.94 -3.07
N GLY A 231 16.50 -3.35 -2.68
CA GLY A 231 16.72 -4.48 -1.77
C GLY A 231 16.50 -5.84 -2.45
N THR A 232 16.94 -6.94 -1.82
CA THR A 232 16.89 -8.29 -2.41
C THR A 232 15.47 -8.84 -2.54
N LEU A 233 14.54 -8.34 -1.72
CA LEU A 233 13.12 -8.69 -1.77
C LEU A 233 12.27 -7.59 -2.44
N GLY A 234 12.91 -6.57 -3.02
CA GLY A 234 12.21 -5.47 -3.66
C GLY A 234 11.47 -4.54 -2.70
N ARG A 235 11.77 -4.54 -1.40
CA ARG A 235 11.01 -3.75 -0.40
C ARG A 235 11.40 -2.27 -0.33
N GLY A 236 12.36 -1.83 -1.15
CA GLY A 236 12.87 -0.47 -1.13
C GLY A 236 13.88 -0.21 -0.01
N ASP A 237 14.50 -1.28 0.52
CA ASP A 237 15.42 -1.33 1.66
C ASP A 237 16.88 -1.60 1.20
N GLY A 238 17.21 -1.25 -0.04
CA GLY A 238 18.57 -1.39 -0.54
C GLY A 238 19.55 -0.46 0.20
N PRO A 239 20.85 -0.80 0.28
CA PRO A 239 21.84 0.01 1.00
C PRO A 239 21.95 1.46 0.48
N SER A 240 21.60 1.72 -0.78
CA SER A 240 21.57 3.06 -1.37
C SER A 240 20.20 3.75 -1.26
N ALA A 241 19.16 3.07 -0.80
CA ALA A 241 17.80 3.61 -0.71
C ALA A 241 17.72 4.91 0.13
N PRO A 242 18.39 5.03 1.30
CA PRO A 242 18.35 6.24 2.11
C PRO A 242 19.00 7.46 1.46
N THR A 243 19.88 7.26 0.48
CA THR A 243 20.66 8.33 -0.16
C THR A 243 20.06 8.81 -1.47
N LEU A 244 18.95 8.21 -1.92
CA LEU A 244 18.36 8.52 -3.22
C LEU A 244 17.70 9.91 -3.23
N LYS A 245 18.04 10.69 -4.25
CA LYS A 245 17.46 12.00 -4.52
C LYS A 245 17.07 12.14 -5.98
N ASP A 246 16.07 12.96 -6.27
CA ASP A 246 15.72 13.34 -7.63
C ASP A 246 16.66 14.43 -8.18
N ASP A 247 16.49 14.80 -9.46
CA ASP A 247 17.34 15.81 -10.11
C ASP A 247 17.24 17.21 -9.48
N TRP A 248 16.24 17.43 -8.61
CA TRP A 248 16.03 18.68 -7.88
C TRP A 248 16.53 18.58 -6.43
N ASP A 249 17.36 17.57 -6.12
CA ASP A 249 17.91 17.26 -4.79
C ASP A 249 16.85 16.90 -3.73
N HIS A 250 15.60 16.60 -4.13
CA HIS A 250 14.59 16.13 -3.19
C HIS A 250 14.77 14.64 -2.91
N PRO A 251 14.69 14.19 -1.65
CA PRO A 251 14.70 12.77 -1.32
C PRO A 251 13.61 11.99 -2.08
N ILE A 252 13.97 10.85 -2.66
CA ILE A 252 13.04 9.97 -3.37
C ILE A 252 13.20 8.54 -2.89
N ARG A 253 12.10 7.91 -2.49
CA ARG A 253 12.13 6.51 -2.04
C ARG A 253 11.96 5.54 -3.22
N ALA A 254 12.77 4.49 -3.22
CA ALA A 254 12.55 3.34 -4.09
C ALA A 254 11.18 2.73 -3.78
N THR A 255 10.45 2.36 -4.83
CA THR A 255 9.13 1.72 -4.65
C THR A 255 9.29 0.31 -4.13
N ASP A 256 8.40 -0.07 -3.21
CA ASP A 256 8.21 -1.43 -2.73
C ASP A 256 7.58 -2.29 -3.84
N LEU A 257 8.43 -3.05 -4.53
CA LEU A 257 8.11 -3.93 -5.65
C LEU A 257 7.24 -5.12 -5.25
N ALA A 258 7.09 -5.42 -3.95
CA ALA A 258 6.12 -6.41 -3.47
C ALA A 258 4.68 -5.86 -3.42
N LYS A 259 4.49 -4.57 -3.68
CA LYS A 259 3.20 -3.87 -3.66
C LYS A 259 2.85 -3.31 -5.04
N SER A 260 2.63 -4.19 -6.02
CA SER A 260 2.33 -3.82 -7.42
C SER A 260 1.23 -2.78 -7.60
N TRP A 261 0.20 -2.75 -6.73
CA TRP A 261 -0.88 -1.76 -6.78
C TRP A 261 -0.42 -0.31 -6.49
N THR A 262 0.81 -0.11 -6.04
CA THR A 262 1.42 1.21 -5.81
C THR A 262 2.23 1.71 -7.01
N PHE A 263 2.36 0.92 -8.08
CA PHE A 263 3.21 1.26 -9.22
C PHE A 263 2.59 2.43 -10.02
N ARG A 264 3.28 3.57 -9.98
CA ARG A 264 2.86 4.81 -10.64
C ARG A 264 2.72 4.69 -12.15
N ALA A 265 3.49 3.78 -12.76
CA ALA A 265 3.49 3.51 -14.19
C ALA A 265 2.53 2.37 -14.59
N GLY A 266 1.79 1.80 -13.64
CA GLY A 266 0.97 0.59 -13.84
C GLY A 266 1.68 -0.69 -13.41
N SER A 267 0.88 -1.73 -13.18
CA SER A 267 1.28 -2.98 -12.55
C SER A 267 1.26 -4.19 -13.47
N SER A 268 0.96 -4.01 -14.78
CA SER A 268 1.01 -5.12 -15.73
C SER A 268 2.46 -5.53 -16.01
N ARG A 269 2.66 -6.76 -16.52
CA ARG A 269 3.97 -7.24 -16.96
C ARG A 269 4.59 -6.29 -17.98
N GLU A 270 3.81 -5.80 -18.92
CA GLU A 270 4.22 -4.84 -19.95
C GLU A 270 4.56 -3.46 -19.37
N ASP A 271 3.82 -3.00 -18.36
CA ASP A 271 4.11 -1.73 -17.69
C ASP A 271 5.44 -1.77 -16.93
N ILE A 272 5.72 -2.88 -16.24
CA ILE A 272 6.97 -3.12 -15.51
C ILE A 272 8.14 -3.24 -16.49
N PHE A 273 7.97 -4.04 -17.54
CA PHE A 273 8.97 -4.19 -18.61
C PHE A 273 9.29 -2.85 -19.28
N ARG A 274 8.27 -2.05 -19.60
CA ARG A 274 8.44 -0.69 -20.15
C ARG A 274 9.23 0.18 -19.19
N THR A 275 8.84 0.20 -17.91
CA THR A 275 9.48 1.04 -16.89
C THR A 275 10.97 0.74 -16.76
N MET A 276 11.34 -0.54 -16.73
CA MET A 276 12.75 -0.95 -16.73
C MET A 276 13.46 -0.60 -18.05
N SER A 277 12.77 -0.69 -19.18
CA SER A 277 13.34 -0.38 -20.48
C SER A 277 13.61 1.13 -20.64
N THR A 278 12.69 1.99 -20.21
CA THR A 278 12.76 3.44 -20.47
C THR A 278 13.27 4.29 -19.30
N GLY A 279 13.27 3.73 -18.08
CA GLY A 279 13.65 4.45 -16.87
C GLY A 279 12.71 5.59 -16.51
N PHE A 280 13.03 6.31 -15.44
CA PHE A 280 12.27 7.49 -15.00
C PHE A 280 13.13 8.75 -15.08
N ASN A 281 12.86 9.63 -16.06
CA ASN A 281 13.54 10.91 -16.17
C ASN A 281 13.35 11.74 -14.89
N GLY A 282 14.42 12.40 -14.46
CA GLY A 282 14.42 13.18 -13.24
C GLY A 282 14.56 12.35 -11.97
N THR A 283 14.99 11.07 -12.06
CA THR A 283 15.19 10.21 -10.90
C THR A 283 16.42 9.32 -11.07
N PRO A 284 16.94 8.70 -9.99
CA PRO A 284 18.03 7.75 -10.08
C PRO A 284 17.70 6.42 -10.76
N MET A 285 16.45 6.17 -11.20
CA MET A 285 16.05 4.92 -11.85
C MET A 285 16.42 4.96 -13.35
N PRO A 286 17.48 4.27 -13.79
CA PRO A 286 17.99 4.37 -15.15
C PRO A 286 17.15 3.53 -16.12
N ALA A 287 17.52 3.60 -17.40
CA ALA A 287 17.00 2.68 -18.41
C ALA A 287 17.95 1.50 -18.58
N PHE A 288 17.38 0.32 -18.80
CA PHE A 288 18.12 -0.92 -19.05
C PHE A 288 17.91 -1.45 -20.49
N VAL A 289 17.39 -0.60 -21.40
CA VAL A 289 17.16 -1.00 -22.80
C VAL A 289 18.46 -1.39 -23.52
N ASP A 290 19.55 -0.68 -23.25
CA ASP A 290 20.85 -0.90 -23.88
C ASP A 290 21.77 -1.85 -23.08
N ALA A 291 21.50 -2.01 -21.78
CA ALA A 291 22.33 -2.81 -20.88
C ALA A 291 21.93 -4.30 -20.83
N LEU A 292 20.66 -4.62 -21.11
CA LEU A 292 20.11 -5.97 -21.02
C LEU A 292 19.45 -6.38 -22.33
N THR A 293 19.35 -7.69 -22.59
CA THR A 293 18.53 -8.20 -23.70
C THR A 293 17.03 -8.17 -23.34
N PRO A 294 16.12 -8.19 -24.32
CA PRO A 294 14.68 -8.29 -24.05
C PRO A 294 14.32 -9.51 -23.18
N GLU A 295 14.96 -10.65 -23.39
CA GLU A 295 14.72 -11.89 -22.62
C GLU A 295 15.15 -11.72 -21.17
N GLN A 296 16.30 -11.08 -20.92
CA GLN A 296 16.78 -10.77 -19.57
C GLN A 296 15.82 -9.81 -18.85
N ARG A 297 15.34 -8.77 -19.54
CA ARG A 297 14.34 -7.83 -19.01
C ARG A 297 13.02 -8.53 -18.72
N TRP A 298 12.56 -9.45 -19.55
CA TRP A 298 11.37 -10.24 -19.25
C TRP A 298 11.56 -11.15 -18.03
N ALA A 299 12.71 -11.79 -17.88
CA ALA A 299 13.03 -12.60 -16.71
C ALA A 299 12.99 -11.76 -15.41
N ILE A 300 13.64 -10.60 -15.37
CA ILE A 300 13.58 -9.68 -14.22
C ILE A 300 12.13 -9.24 -13.95
N THR A 301 11.36 -8.96 -15.01
CA THR A 301 9.95 -8.58 -14.88
C THR A 301 9.13 -9.70 -14.22
N ASP A 302 9.35 -10.96 -14.61
CA ASP A 302 8.69 -12.11 -14.00
C ASP A 302 9.07 -12.28 -12.54
N PHE A 303 10.33 -12.05 -12.19
CA PHE A 303 10.74 -12.00 -10.79
C PHE A 303 10.03 -10.89 -10.02
N ILE A 304 9.97 -9.66 -10.53
CA ILE A 304 9.26 -8.55 -9.88
C ILE A 304 7.78 -8.88 -9.68
N VAL A 305 7.14 -9.45 -10.70
CA VAL A 305 5.74 -9.90 -10.59
C VAL A 305 5.59 -11.00 -9.54
N SER A 306 6.56 -11.92 -9.42
CA SER A 306 6.56 -12.97 -8.38
C SER A 306 6.71 -12.43 -6.95
N LEU A 307 7.28 -11.23 -6.76
CA LEU A 307 7.37 -10.57 -5.46
C LEU A 307 6.01 -10.08 -4.97
N SER A 308 5.15 -9.68 -5.91
CA SER A 308 3.79 -9.25 -5.61
C SER A 308 2.85 -10.45 -5.59
N GLY A 309 1.99 -10.53 -4.57
CA GLY A 309 0.90 -11.52 -4.56
C GLY A 309 -0.11 -11.29 -5.70
N SER A 310 -1.00 -12.26 -5.91
CA SER A 310 -2.03 -12.20 -6.97
C SER A 310 -3.16 -11.19 -6.72
N ASP A 311 -3.26 -10.65 -5.51
CA ASP A 311 -4.34 -9.77 -5.09
C ASP A 311 -3.81 -8.39 -4.73
N GLY A 312 -4.68 -7.37 -4.86
CA GLY A 312 -4.39 -5.99 -4.45
C GLY A 312 -4.04 -5.87 -2.96
N PRO A 313 -4.22 -4.71 -2.33
CA PRO A 313 -3.76 -4.53 -0.96
C PRO A 313 -4.39 -5.50 0.05
N GLY A 314 -5.54 -6.12 -0.23
CA GLY A 314 -6.10 -7.17 0.64
C GLY A 314 -6.43 -6.67 2.05
N TYR A 315 -6.90 -5.42 2.16
CA TYR A 315 -7.19 -4.80 3.45
C TYR A 315 -8.32 -5.54 4.18
N SER A 316 -8.14 -5.76 5.48
CA SER A 316 -9.14 -6.34 6.38
C SER A 316 -9.72 -5.25 7.29
N ASN A 317 -10.93 -5.49 7.79
CA ASN A 317 -11.55 -4.66 8.83
C ASN A 317 -11.56 -5.35 10.21
N LEU A 318 -11.03 -6.57 10.30
CA LEU A 318 -11.10 -7.42 11.49
C LEU A 318 -9.76 -8.12 11.73
N VAL A 319 -9.26 -8.04 12.95
CA VAL A 319 -8.17 -8.87 13.46
C VAL A 319 -8.78 -10.04 14.20
N VAL A 320 -8.54 -11.27 13.74
CA VAL A 320 -9.07 -12.48 14.39
C VAL A 320 -7.96 -13.10 15.25
N ALA A 321 -8.18 -13.13 16.56
CA ALA A 321 -7.28 -13.72 17.53
C ALA A 321 -7.57 -15.21 17.68
N ARG A 322 -6.59 -16.04 17.30
CA ARG A 322 -6.71 -17.50 17.34
C ARG A 322 -6.32 -18.05 18.71
N HIS A 323 -7.11 -18.98 19.23
CA HIS A 323 -6.79 -19.66 20.48
C HIS A 323 -5.60 -20.61 20.30
N VAL A 324 -4.63 -20.55 21.22
CA VAL A 324 -3.52 -21.50 21.33
C VAL A 324 -3.57 -22.22 22.67
N ARG A 325 -3.26 -23.51 22.68
CA ARG A 325 -3.35 -24.35 23.89
C ARG A 325 -2.18 -24.16 24.84
N ASP A 326 -0.99 -23.99 24.28
CA ASP A 326 0.23 -23.81 25.05
C ASP A 326 0.39 -22.33 25.43
N PRO A 327 1.00 -22.02 26.59
CA PRO A 327 1.30 -20.64 26.97
C PRO A 327 2.12 -19.93 25.89
N ILE A 328 1.78 -18.67 25.63
CA ILE A 328 2.47 -17.85 24.63
C ILE A 328 3.89 -17.55 25.11
N ASP A 329 4.86 -18.06 24.37
CA ASP A 329 6.29 -17.85 24.57
C ASP A 329 6.82 -16.83 23.54
N LEU A 330 7.30 -15.68 24.03
CA LEU A 330 7.86 -14.62 23.21
C LEU A 330 9.19 -15.02 22.55
N ALA A 331 9.93 -15.99 23.10
CA ALA A 331 11.19 -16.46 22.53
C ALA A 331 11.01 -17.19 21.18
N LYS A 332 9.82 -17.74 20.93
CA LYS A 332 9.46 -18.35 19.63
C LYS A 332 9.20 -17.30 18.54
N GLY A 333 9.07 -16.02 18.90
CA GLY A 333 8.87 -14.91 17.97
C GLY A 333 7.64 -15.10 17.08
N THR A 334 7.81 -14.81 15.78
CA THR A 334 6.73 -14.83 14.79
C THR A 334 6.20 -16.23 14.48
N ALA A 335 6.95 -17.29 14.79
CA ALA A 335 6.54 -18.67 14.53
C ALA A 335 5.26 -19.05 15.29
N SER A 336 5.02 -18.48 16.48
CA SER A 336 3.81 -18.68 17.27
C SER A 336 2.53 -18.21 16.56
N PHE A 337 2.65 -17.32 15.57
CA PHE A 337 1.53 -16.71 14.85
C PHE A 337 1.23 -17.38 13.51
N ALA A 338 1.99 -18.39 13.09
CA ALA A 338 1.88 -18.99 11.75
C ALA A 338 0.45 -19.48 11.41
N ALA A 339 -0.31 -19.93 12.41
CA ALA A 339 -1.69 -20.38 12.22
C ALA A 339 -2.73 -19.24 12.31
N ALA A 340 -2.38 -18.05 12.79
CA ALA A 340 -3.31 -16.93 12.94
C ALA A 340 -3.48 -16.17 11.61
N PRO A 341 -4.72 -15.81 11.23
CA PRO A 341 -4.95 -15.05 10.00
C PRO A 341 -4.32 -13.65 10.09
N ALA A 342 -3.70 -13.22 8.99
CA ALA A 342 -3.09 -11.89 8.89
C ALA A 342 -4.12 -10.86 8.41
N ALA A 343 -4.33 -9.82 9.21
CA ALA A 343 -5.17 -8.68 8.87
C ALA A 343 -4.27 -7.51 8.43
N ARG A 344 -4.36 -7.10 7.16
CA ARG A 344 -3.66 -5.91 6.67
C ARG A 344 -4.54 -4.68 6.85
N LEU A 345 -4.05 -3.66 7.54
CA LEU A 345 -4.75 -2.44 7.85
C LEU A 345 -4.03 -1.25 7.17
N PRO A 346 -4.72 -0.39 6.41
CA PRO A 346 -4.13 0.79 5.80
C PRO A 346 -3.71 1.82 6.86
N ILE A 347 -2.59 2.50 6.60
CA ILE A 347 -2.10 3.61 7.41
C ILE A 347 -2.41 4.92 6.70
N VAL A 348 -2.84 5.92 7.47
CA VAL A 348 -3.10 7.29 7.01
C VAL A 348 -2.26 8.27 7.81
N GLY A 349 -1.72 9.30 7.14
CA GLY A 349 -1.04 10.42 7.80
C GLY A 349 -1.86 11.70 7.77
N GLN A 350 -2.44 12.03 6.62
CA GLN A 350 -3.10 13.30 6.32
C GLN A 350 -4.40 13.53 7.09
N ILE A 351 -4.32 14.27 8.20
CA ILE A 351 -5.48 14.75 8.95
C ILE A 351 -5.28 16.23 9.28
N MET A 352 -6.37 17.00 9.29
CA MET A 352 -6.40 18.45 9.53
C MET A 352 -6.12 18.79 11.01
N GLU A 353 -4.98 18.36 11.53
CA GLU A 353 -4.43 18.72 12.84
C GLU A 353 -2.94 19.09 12.69
N PRO A 354 -2.41 20.00 13.53
CA PRO A 354 -0.98 20.30 13.55
C PRO A 354 -0.12 19.04 13.68
N GLY A 355 0.94 18.97 12.88
CA GLY A 355 1.87 17.84 12.83
C GLY A 355 1.36 16.64 12.03
N ARG A 356 0.15 16.71 11.47
CA ARG A 356 -0.52 15.59 10.79
C ARG A 356 -0.77 15.81 9.29
N ALA A 357 -0.32 16.93 8.75
CA ALA A 357 -0.33 17.19 7.32
C ALA A 357 0.94 16.61 6.64
N PHE A 358 1.11 15.29 6.65
CA PHE A 358 2.26 14.63 6.02
C PHE A 358 1.89 13.28 5.38
N HIS A 359 2.82 12.71 4.62
CA HIS A 359 2.64 11.45 3.91
C HIS A 359 3.51 10.36 4.53
N PRO A 360 2.93 9.39 5.24
CA PRO A 360 3.70 8.37 5.92
C PRO A 360 4.34 7.45 4.87
N PRO A 361 5.62 7.11 5.06
CA PRO A 361 6.30 6.04 4.33
C PRO A 361 5.53 4.73 4.38
N THR A 362 5.05 4.43 5.58
CA THR A 362 4.40 3.17 5.89
C THR A 362 2.99 3.20 5.35
N THR A 363 2.73 2.33 4.38
CA THR A 363 1.44 2.28 3.67
C THR A 363 0.37 1.51 4.45
N SER A 364 0.80 0.54 5.26
CA SER A 364 -0.08 -0.40 5.94
C SER A 364 0.67 -1.16 7.03
N VAL A 365 -0.06 -1.62 8.04
CA VAL A 365 0.41 -2.59 9.05
C VAL A 365 -0.27 -3.93 8.84
N THR A 366 0.43 -5.03 9.06
CA THR A 366 -0.11 -6.38 9.07
C THR A 366 -0.16 -6.87 10.51
N VAL A 367 -1.34 -7.28 10.97
CA VAL A 367 -1.58 -7.68 12.35
C VAL A 367 -2.04 -9.13 12.40
N GLN A 368 -1.43 -9.92 13.27
CA GLN A 368 -1.87 -11.26 13.63
C GLN A 368 -2.05 -11.32 15.15
N ALA A 369 -3.05 -12.07 15.60
CA ALA A 369 -3.35 -12.17 17.02
C ALA A 369 -3.51 -13.63 17.45
N ILE A 370 -2.99 -13.96 18.62
CA ILE A 370 -3.19 -15.25 19.28
C ILE A 370 -3.52 -15.00 20.74
N TYR A 371 -4.23 -15.93 21.37
CA TYR A 371 -4.50 -15.85 22.80
C TYR A 371 -4.48 -17.25 23.44
N ASP A 372 -3.99 -17.33 24.67
CA ASP A 372 -3.99 -18.54 25.50
C ASP A 372 -4.99 -18.40 26.66
N ALA A 373 -4.90 -19.26 27.69
CA ALA A 373 -5.80 -19.21 28.84
C ALA A 373 -5.68 -17.93 29.70
N GLN A 374 -4.56 -17.21 29.63
CA GLN A 374 -4.21 -16.09 30.51
C GLN A 374 -3.90 -14.80 29.77
N SER A 375 -3.34 -14.88 28.55
CA SER A 375 -2.75 -13.76 27.83
C SER A 375 -3.22 -13.70 26.38
N ILE A 376 -3.18 -12.49 25.82
CA ILE A 376 -3.27 -12.24 24.38
C ILE A 376 -1.91 -11.72 23.89
N ALA A 377 -1.54 -12.08 22.68
CA ALA A 377 -0.41 -11.50 21.99
C ALA A 377 -0.78 -11.01 20.59
N LEU A 378 -0.23 -9.86 20.21
CA LEU A 378 -0.44 -9.19 18.94
C LEU A 378 0.91 -9.05 18.23
N LEU A 379 1.03 -9.64 17.05
CA LEU A 379 2.17 -9.44 16.15
C LEU A 379 1.79 -8.32 15.17
N VAL A 380 2.50 -7.21 15.22
CA VAL A 380 2.38 -6.07 14.31
C VAL A 380 3.60 -6.03 13.41
N ARG A 381 3.37 -5.98 12.09
CA ARG A 381 4.43 -5.95 11.08
C ARG A 381 4.22 -4.81 10.09
N TRP A 382 5.28 -4.13 9.72
CA TRP A 382 5.24 -3.10 8.67
C TRP A 382 6.56 -3.07 7.93
N HIS A 383 6.51 -2.56 6.70
CA HIS A 383 7.73 -2.35 5.92
C HIS A 383 8.36 -1.03 6.31
N ASP A 384 9.67 -1.06 6.51
CA ASP A 384 10.49 0.11 6.79
C ASP A 384 11.84 -0.01 6.08
N MET A 385 12.31 1.09 5.52
CA MET A 385 13.51 1.11 4.68
C MET A 385 14.78 0.82 5.49
N SER A 386 14.79 1.29 6.73
CA SER A 386 15.88 1.11 7.68
C SER A 386 15.31 0.76 9.05
N ALA A 387 16.20 0.41 9.98
CA ALA A 387 15.82 0.06 11.34
C ALA A 387 16.51 1.00 12.32
N GLU A 388 15.77 2.00 12.77
CA GLU A 388 16.26 3.08 13.62
C GLU A 388 16.14 2.65 15.08
N LYS A 389 17.14 1.89 15.54
CA LYS A 389 17.24 1.38 16.92
C LYS A 389 17.99 2.32 17.87
N THR A 390 18.26 3.54 17.42
CA THR A 390 18.98 4.58 18.17
C THR A 390 18.14 5.84 18.19
N GLY A 391 18.31 6.66 19.23
CA GLY A 391 17.52 7.87 19.43
C GLY A 391 16.44 7.66 20.49
N GLN A 392 15.42 8.52 20.45
CA GLN A 392 14.27 8.43 21.35
C GLN A 392 12.99 8.75 20.60
N ASN A 393 11.93 8.01 20.86
CA ASN A 393 10.59 8.34 20.37
C ASN A 393 9.57 8.33 21.51
N GLY A 394 8.45 9.01 21.29
CA GLY A 394 7.39 9.11 22.29
C GLY A 394 6.10 9.70 21.73
N PRO A 395 4.94 9.24 22.22
CA PRO A 395 3.64 9.68 21.71
C PRO A 395 3.33 11.15 22.04
N SER A 396 4.04 11.74 23.00
CA SER A 396 3.93 13.14 23.43
C SER A 396 5.10 14.04 22.98
N LEU A 397 6.06 13.51 22.20
CA LEU A 397 7.18 14.33 21.73
C LEU A 397 6.69 15.45 20.80
N PRO A 398 7.11 16.71 21.01
CA PRO A 398 6.65 17.82 20.19
C PRO A 398 7.24 17.76 18.78
N VAL A 399 6.43 18.20 17.82
CA VAL A 399 6.85 18.52 16.45
C VAL A 399 6.82 20.05 16.36
N PRO A 400 7.97 20.73 16.25
CA PRO A 400 8.00 22.18 16.13
C PRO A 400 7.24 22.65 14.88
N PRO A 401 6.46 23.73 14.94
CA PRO A 401 5.71 24.25 13.79
C PRO A 401 6.60 24.54 12.58
N GLU A 402 7.86 24.91 12.79
CA GLU A 402 8.80 25.14 11.69
C GLU A 402 9.09 23.85 10.91
N GLU A 403 9.07 22.68 11.55
CA GLU A 403 9.20 21.38 10.86
C GLU A 403 7.89 20.93 10.18
N GLU A 404 6.75 21.55 10.54
CA GLU A 404 5.46 21.35 9.91
C GLU A 404 5.31 22.21 8.65
N GLU A 405 5.75 23.47 8.70
CA GLU A 405 5.82 24.36 7.52
C GLU A 405 6.91 23.91 6.53
N ASN A 406 8.06 23.44 7.03
CA ASN A 406 9.13 22.85 6.22
C ASN A 406 8.90 21.35 5.90
N ALA A 407 7.69 20.82 6.13
CA ALA A 407 7.34 19.47 5.69
C ALA A 407 7.15 19.37 4.16
N ALA A 408 7.16 20.49 3.43
CA ALA A 408 7.64 20.51 2.06
C ALA A 408 9.17 20.31 2.11
N PRO A 409 9.73 19.19 1.61
CA PRO A 409 11.11 18.83 1.90
C PRO A 409 12.05 19.90 1.32
N GLY A 410 12.79 20.53 2.22
CA GLY A 410 13.70 21.62 1.88
C GLY A 410 14.27 22.25 3.14
N GLY A 411 14.88 21.43 4.01
CA GLY A 411 15.78 21.93 5.05
C GLY A 411 17.05 22.50 4.42
N SER A 412 16.94 23.60 3.68
CA SER A 412 18.05 24.52 3.54
C SER A 412 18.12 25.30 4.84
N GLN A 413 19.21 25.12 5.58
CA GLN A 413 19.65 26.10 6.57
C GLN A 413 19.52 27.51 5.93
N PRO A 414 19.01 28.54 6.63
CA PRO A 414 19.03 29.87 6.09
C PRO A 414 20.49 30.22 5.80
N ALA A 415 20.78 30.48 4.53
CA ALA A 415 22.07 31.00 4.11
C ALA A 415 22.41 32.17 5.04
N GLY A 416 23.51 32.03 5.77
CA GLY A 416 24.01 33.05 6.67
C GLY A 416 24.00 34.40 5.95
N THR A 417 23.44 35.38 6.64
CA THR A 417 23.47 36.80 6.30
C THR A 417 24.84 37.15 5.71
N SER A 418 24.85 37.61 4.47
CA SER A 418 26.04 38.25 3.88
C SER A 418 26.17 39.66 4.44
N PRO A 419 27.32 40.03 5.00
CA PRO A 419 27.77 41.40 4.97
C PRO A 419 29.03 41.50 4.11
N PHE A 420 28.98 42.40 3.14
CA PHE A 420 30.08 42.93 2.32
C PHE A 420 30.41 42.20 1.00
N GLY A 421 30.17 42.95 -0.10
CA GLY A 421 31.24 43.24 -1.05
C GLY A 421 31.08 42.64 -2.45
N GLU A 422 30.76 43.49 -3.41
CA GLU A 422 30.91 43.25 -4.86
C GLU A 422 32.37 42.93 -5.22
N ALA A 423 32.59 41.98 -6.13
CA ALA A 423 33.47 42.11 -7.31
C ALA A 423 33.61 40.77 -8.05
N GLU A 424 33.47 40.83 -9.37
CA GLU A 424 33.76 39.78 -10.35
C GLU A 424 35.23 39.33 -10.33
N ALA A 425 35.48 38.04 -10.56
CA ALA A 425 36.49 37.51 -11.50
C ALA A 425 36.46 35.97 -11.52
N ALA A 426 36.24 35.41 -12.71
CA ALA A 426 36.50 34.00 -13.00
C ALA A 426 38.01 33.69 -12.93
N PRO A 427 38.38 32.41 -12.69
CA PRO A 427 39.21 31.78 -13.70
C PRO A 427 38.70 30.39 -14.11
N GLU A 428 38.80 30.14 -15.41
CA GLU A 428 38.65 28.84 -16.06
C GLU A 428 39.74 27.85 -15.62
N GLY A 429 39.38 26.57 -15.61
CA GLY A 429 40.32 25.48 -15.92
C GLY A 429 40.69 24.55 -14.77
N ALA A 430 39.84 23.55 -14.49
CA ALA A 430 40.30 22.26 -13.96
C ALA A 430 39.38 21.14 -14.50
N PRO A 431 39.94 20.01 -14.99
CA PRO A 431 39.16 18.95 -15.59
C PRO A 431 38.28 18.26 -14.53
N GLN A 432 36.99 18.17 -14.80
CA GLN A 432 36.08 17.30 -14.04
C GLN A 432 36.51 15.85 -14.28
N ALA A 433 37.15 15.24 -13.28
CA ALA A 433 37.26 13.80 -13.22
C ALA A 433 35.83 13.24 -13.10
N GLU A 434 35.43 12.41 -14.06
CA GLU A 434 34.27 11.53 -13.97
C GLU A 434 34.36 10.75 -12.65
N GLN A 435 33.57 11.16 -11.66
CA GLN A 435 33.30 10.33 -10.49
C GLN A 435 32.27 9.31 -10.93
N ASP A 436 32.67 8.03 -10.91
CA ASP A 436 31.80 6.89 -11.11
C ASP A 436 30.60 6.96 -10.14
N PRO A 437 29.35 7.09 -10.64
CA PRO A 437 28.15 7.12 -9.80
C PRO A 437 27.91 5.82 -9.02
N PHE A 438 28.71 4.77 -9.28
CA PHE A 438 28.53 3.42 -8.74
C PHE A 438 29.66 2.96 -7.79
N ALA A 439 30.58 3.85 -7.42
CA ALA A 439 31.68 3.54 -6.50
C ALA A 439 31.15 3.21 -5.08
N GLU A 440 31.64 2.10 -4.52
CA GLU A 440 31.28 1.59 -3.19
C GLU A 440 31.85 2.50 -2.09
N GLY A 441 31.06 3.50 -1.71
CA GLY A 441 31.20 4.22 -0.45
C GLY A 441 29.98 3.95 0.41
N ALA A 442 30.07 3.01 1.35
CA ALA A 442 29.12 2.96 2.45
C ALA A 442 29.29 4.27 3.25
N ALA A 443 28.39 5.22 3.04
CA ALA A 443 28.35 6.42 3.85
C ALA A 443 28.13 5.99 5.32
N PRO A 444 28.91 6.52 6.29
CA PRO A 444 28.68 6.21 7.68
C PRO A 444 27.27 6.65 8.08
N SER A 445 26.44 5.72 8.55
CA SER A 445 25.10 6.01 9.05
C SER A 445 25.22 6.95 10.24
N GLN A 446 24.90 8.23 10.07
CA GLN A 446 24.65 9.11 11.21
C GLN A 446 23.54 8.47 12.04
N ALA A 447 23.76 8.35 13.36
CA ALA A 447 22.73 7.86 14.26
C ALA A 447 21.49 8.74 14.14
N SER A 448 20.34 8.15 13.85
CA SER A 448 19.07 8.89 13.78
C SER A 448 18.77 9.53 15.13
N GLU A 449 18.26 10.76 15.09
CA GLU A 449 17.77 11.47 16.28
C GLU A 449 16.56 10.75 16.89
N PHE A 450 15.71 10.17 16.03
CA PHE A 450 14.48 9.50 16.41
C PHE A 450 14.56 8.02 16.05
N SER A 451 14.09 7.19 16.98
CA SER A 451 13.93 5.75 16.78
C SER A 451 12.60 5.42 16.12
N ASP A 452 12.52 4.24 15.51
CA ASP A 452 11.24 3.70 15.08
C ASP A 452 10.37 3.37 16.28
N ALA A 453 9.06 3.51 16.11
CA ALA A 453 8.13 3.17 17.17
C ALA A 453 6.81 2.62 16.64
N VAL A 454 6.14 1.84 17.47
CA VAL A 454 4.80 1.34 17.21
C VAL A 454 3.95 1.45 18.46
N LEU A 455 2.67 1.74 18.26
CA LEU A 455 1.68 1.86 19.33
C LEU A 455 0.45 1.03 18.99
N VAL A 456 -0.06 0.32 20.00
CA VAL A 456 -1.41 -0.28 20.00
C VAL A 456 -2.32 0.55 20.89
N GLN A 457 -3.46 0.98 20.35
CA GLN A 457 -4.46 1.77 21.05
C GLN A 457 -5.73 0.94 21.25
N ILE A 458 -6.17 0.83 22.50
CA ILE A 458 -7.38 0.11 22.90
C ILE A 458 -8.18 1.01 23.86
N PRO A 459 -9.52 0.98 23.87
CA PRO A 459 -10.31 1.68 24.88
C PRO A 459 -9.94 1.25 26.31
N SER A 460 -9.86 2.20 27.24
CA SER A 460 -9.63 1.88 28.66
C SER A 460 -10.80 1.09 29.28
N GLU A 461 -12.00 1.27 28.74
CA GLU A 461 -13.21 0.56 29.12
C GLU A 461 -13.88 0.00 27.87
N ALA A 462 -14.55 -1.16 28.00
CA ALA A 462 -15.33 -1.70 26.89
C ALA A 462 -16.44 -0.70 26.51
N PRO A 463 -16.54 -0.27 25.24
CA PRO A 463 -17.57 0.67 24.84
C PRO A 463 -18.97 0.11 25.13
N VAL A 464 -19.75 0.83 25.94
CA VAL A 464 -21.13 0.44 26.29
C VAL A 464 -22.09 0.70 25.12
N ASP A 465 -21.78 1.72 24.32
CA ASP A 465 -22.55 2.17 23.17
C ASP A 465 -21.72 2.07 21.87
N ALA A 466 -22.34 2.36 20.73
CA ALA A 466 -21.65 2.43 19.44
C ALA A 466 -20.58 3.56 19.36
N ARG A 467 -20.51 4.45 20.36
CA ARG A 467 -19.56 5.56 20.40
C ARG A 467 -18.17 5.04 20.79
N LYS A 468 -17.23 5.10 19.84
CA LYS A 468 -15.81 4.82 20.08
C LYS A 468 -15.11 6.06 20.64
N PRO A 469 -14.03 5.91 21.43
CA PRO A 469 -13.18 7.03 21.81
C PRO A 469 -12.66 7.79 20.58
N TYR A 470 -12.32 9.07 20.72
CA TYR A 470 -11.64 9.77 19.64
C TYR A 470 -10.37 9.02 19.21
N PHE A 471 -10.15 8.88 17.90
CA PHE A 471 -9.14 7.96 17.36
C PHE A 471 -7.70 8.45 17.62
N ILE A 472 -7.51 9.71 17.97
CA ILE A 472 -6.22 10.30 18.32
C ILE A 472 -6.09 10.32 19.83
N PHE A 473 -5.76 9.16 20.39
CA PHE A 473 -5.50 8.99 21.83
C PHE A 473 -6.69 9.30 22.75
N GLY A 474 -7.93 9.08 22.29
CA GLY A 474 -9.12 9.23 23.12
C GLY A 474 -9.52 10.68 23.38
N ASP A 475 -10.39 10.86 24.35
CA ASP A 475 -10.88 12.17 24.81
C ASP A 475 -11.13 12.15 26.32
N ALA A 476 -11.51 13.29 26.89
CA ALA A 476 -11.74 13.41 28.33
C ALA A 476 -12.87 12.51 28.87
N GLN A 477 -13.84 12.12 28.03
CA GLN A 477 -14.93 11.22 28.41
C GLN A 477 -14.58 9.75 28.16
N SER A 478 -13.80 9.48 27.12
CA SER A 478 -13.45 8.15 26.66
C SER A 478 -11.93 8.04 26.53
N SER A 479 -11.27 7.60 27.61
CA SER A 479 -9.83 7.39 27.61
C SER A 479 -9.44 6.11 26.87
N VAL A 480 -8.19 6.06 26.43
CA VAL A 480 -7.60 4.89 25.79
C VAL A 480 -6.32 4.46 26.51
N ASP A 481 -6.07 3.17 26.47
CA ASP A 481 -4.83 2.54 26.89
C ASP A 481 -3.91 2.38 25.68
N LEU A 482 -2.66 2.78 25.84
CA LEU A 482 -1.66 2.92 24.79
C LEU A 482 -0.46 2.03 25.11
N TRP A 483 -0.27 0.96 24.33
CA TRP A 483 0.92 0.12 24.42
C TRP A 483 1.94 0.64 23.43
N PHE A 484 2.95 1.32 23.93
CA PHE A 484 3.94 2.00 23.12
C PHE A 484 5.26 1.26 23.17
N PHE A 485 5.84 0.94 22.02
CA PHE A 485 7.17 0.36 21.93
C PHE A 485 8.08 1.30 21.15
N ASP A 486 8.98 1.96 21.87
CA ASP A 486 10.15 2.62 21.30
C ASP A 486 11.21 1.56 20.99
N LEU A 487 11.54 1.39 19.72
CA LEU A 487 12.43 0.32 19.25
C LEU A 487 13.92 0.58 19.56
N ALA A 488 14.26 1.70 20.19
CA ALA A 488 15.54 1.92 20.86
C ALA A 488 15.59 1.35 22.29
N ARG A 489 14.45 0.92 22.85
CA ARG A 489 14.33 0.34 24.20
C ARG A 489 14.18 -1.19 24.14
N ALA A 490 14.46 -1.84 25.26
CA ALA A 490 14.26 -3.28 25.40
C ALA A 490 12.79 -3.65 25.67
N ASP A 491 12.10 -2.82 26.47
CA ASP A 491 10.75 -3.09 26.97
C ASP A 491 9.76 -2.02 26.50
N PRO A 492 8.51 -2.41 26.19
CA PRO A 492 7.45 -1.48 25.89
C PRO A 492 7.04 -0.66 27.13
N LEU A 493 6.39 0.47 26.88
CA LEU A 493 5.84 1.40 27.86
C LEU A 493 4.32 1.44 27.72
N GLN A 494 3.64 1.81 28.79
CA GLN A 494 2.18 1.96 28.80
C GLN A 494 1.78 3.37 29.20
N PHE A 495 0.80 3.93 28.49
CA PHE A 495 0.25 5.26 28.74
C PHE A 495 -1.27 5.24 28.70
N THR A 496 -1.89 6.20 29.39
CA THR A 496 -3.31 6.52 29.23
C THR A 496 -3.45 7.82 28.44
N GLY A 497 -4.18 7.75 27.32
CA GLY A 497 -4.53 8.90 26.50
C GLY A 497 -5.93 9.43 26.82
N ARG A 498 -6.04 10.74 27.03
CA ARG A 498 -7.31 11.49 27.14
C ARG A 498 -7.38 12.59 26.07
N GLY A 499 -6.78 12.30 24.91
CA GLY A 499 -6.48 13.22 23.81
C GLY A 499 -4.97 13.36 23.59
N SER A 500 -4.59 13.86 22.41
CA SER A 500 -3.17 14.05 22.05
C SER A 500 -2.40 15.04 22.93
N ALA A 501 -3.11 15.93 23.61
CA ALA A 501 -2.53 16.89 24.55
C ALA A 501 -2.42 16.37 26.00
N ASP A 502 -3.09 15.27 26.34
CA ASP A 502 -3.15 14.72 27.70
C ASP A 502 -2.84 13.21 27.67
N ILE A 503 -1.54 12.90 27.68
CA ILE A 503 -0.99 11.56 27.70
C ILE A 503 -0.20 11.39 29.00
N ALA A 504 -0.63 10.47 29.86
CA ALA A 504 0.00 10.21 31.15
C ALA A 504 0.61 8.79 31.18
N PRO A 505 1.82 8.60 31.74
CA PRO A 505 2.37 7.26 31.96
C PRO A 505 1.44 6.42 32.85
N ASN A 506 1.23 5.16 32.47
CA ASN A 506 0.39 4.19 33.17
C ASN A 506 1.06 2.81 33.14
N ASP A 507 2.32 2.76 33.56
CA ASP A 507 3.11 1.53 33.53
C ASP A 507 2.66 0.58 34.65
N THR A 508 1.81 -0.40 34.30
CA THR A 508 1.38 -1.45 35.22
C THR A 508 2.31 -2.68 35.20
N GLY A 509 3.28 -2.73 34.27
CA GLY A 509 4.08 -3.93 34.00
C GLY A 509 3.33 -5.08 33.32
N ASP A 510 2.06 -4.88 32.92
CA ASP A 510 1.25 -5.91 32.28
C ASP A 510 1.63 -6.16 30.82
N VAL A 511 2.21 -5.16 30.16
CA VAL A 511 2.56 -5.20 28.74
C VAL A 511 4.04 -5.56 28.60
N THR A 512 4.30 -6.65 27.90
CA THR A 512 5.65 -7.09 27.51
C THR A 512 5.74 -7.18 26.00
N GLY A 513 6.95 -7.14 25.45
CA GLY A 513 7.09 -7.28 24.02
C GLY A 513 8.50 -7.60 23.56
N VAL A 514 8.59 -8.06 22.33
CA VAL A 514 9.85 -8.29 21.62
C VAL A 514 9.76 -7.73 20.22
N ALA A 515 10.86 -7.20 19.71
CA ALA A 515 10.93 -6.67 18.36
C ALA A 515 12.09 -7.31 17.59
N SER A 516 11.86 -7.57 16.31
CA SER A 516 12.89 -7.98 15.37
C SER A 516 12.72 -7.24 14.05
N TYR A 517 13.81 -7.11 13.31
CA TYR A 517 13.82 -6.51 11.98
C TYR A 517 14.55 -7.47 11.03
N ASP A 518 13.89 -7.86 9.94
CA ASP A 518 14.47 -8.69 8.89
C ASP A 518 14.14 -8.07 7.53
N ARG A 519 15.18 -7.69 6.78
CA ARG A 519 15.12 -7.27 5.36
C ARG A 519 13.92 -6.36 5.05
N GLY A 520 13.92 -5.16 5.62
CA GLY A 520 12.91 -4.16 5.29
C GLY A 520 11.58 -4.32 6.01
N GLU A 521 11.45 -5.23 6.99
CA GLU A 521 10.21 -5.45 7.74
C GLU A 521 10.48 -5.53 9.25
N TRP A 522 9.78 -4.68 10.00
CA TRP A 522 9.68 -4.77 11.45
C TRP A 522 8.65 -5.83 11.84
N SER A 523 8.95 -6.58 12.89
CA SER A 523 8.07 -7.53 13.55
C SER A 523 8.08 -7.27 15.05
N VAL A 524 6.97 -6.74 15.57
CA VAL A 524 6.82 -6.39 16.98
C VAL A 524 5.70 -7.20 17.59
N ILE A 525 6.00 -7.92 18.67
CA ILE A 525 5.04 -8.73 19.41
C ILE A 525 4.76 -8.03 20.72
N PHE A 526 3.51 -7.66 20.95
CA PHE A 526 3.00 -7.25 22.25
C PHE A 526 2.32 -8.43 22.93
N LYS A 527 2.49 -8.57 24.25
CA LYS A 527 1.78 -9.55 25.07
C LYS A 527 1.25 -8.87 26.32
N ARG A 528 -0.03 -9.12 26.62
CA ARG A 528 -0.74 -8.63 27.82
C ARG A 528 -1.65 -9.72 28.39
N PRO A 529 -1.87 -9.78 29.72
CA PRO A 529 -2.99 -10.52 30.29
C PRO A 529 -4.35 -10.21 29.63
N LEU A 530 -5.21 -11.23 29.51
CA LEU A 530 -6.60 -11.07 29.03
C LEU A 530 -7.41 -10.16 29.95
N ARG A 531 -7.16 -10.26 31.26
CA ARG A 531 -7.73 -9.42 32.31
C ARG A 531 -6.60 -8.61 32.97
N PRO A 532 -6.23 -7.45 32.41
CA PRO A 532 -5.14 -6.63 32.91
C PRO A 532 -5.55 -5.87 34.19
N ALA A 533 -4.59 -5.26 34.87
CA ALA A 533 -4.84 -4.37 35.99
C ALA A 533 -5.47 -3.03 35.54
N SER A 534 -5.19 -2.62 34.30
CA SER A 534 -5.71 -1.41 33.66
C SER A 534 -6.11 -1.70 32.21
N ALA A 535 -7.14 -1.03 31.70
CA ALA A 535 -7.77 -1.18 30.37
C ALA A 535 -8.83 -2.29 30.21
N ALA A 536 -9.53 -2.25 29.08
CA ALA A 536 -10.62 -3.18 28.78
C ALA A 536 -10.10 -4.63 28.67
N PRO A 537 -10.81 -5.61 29.27
CA PRO A 537 -10.46 -7.02 29.15
C PRO A 537 -10.77 -7.54 27.75
N PHE A 538 -10.03 -8.56 27.33
CA PHE A 538 -10.36 -9.34 26.14
C PHE A 538 -11.14 -10.59 26.55
N ALA A 539 -12.35 -10.74 26.01
CA ALA A 539 -13.20 -11.90 26.24
C ALA A 539 -13.40 -12.70 24.94
N PRO A 540 -13.29 -14.05 24.99
CA PRO A 540 -13.62 -14.90 23.85
C PRO A 540 -15.06 -14.66 23.35
N GLY A 541 -15.22 -14.52 22.03
CA GLY A 541 -16.52 -14.27 21.40
C GLY A 541 -16.94 -12.80 21.35
N GLU A 542 -16.17 -11.87 21.92
CA GLU A 542 -16.46 -10.43 21.91
C GLU A 542 -15.57 -9.67 20.92
N PHE A 543 -16.06 -8.49 20.50
CA PHE A 543 -15.32 -7.56 19.66
C PHE A 543 -14.83 -6.40 20.49
N LEU A 544 -13.54 -6.07 20.39
CA LEU A 544 -12.97 -4.88 21.01
C LEU A 544 -12.38 -3.94 19.95
N PRO A 545 -12.62 -2.61 20.03
CA PRO A 545 -11.95 -1.68 19.14
C PRO A 545 -10.44 -1.70 19.33
N ILE A 546 -9.70 -1.64 18.22
CA ILE A 546 -8.25 -1.55 18.22
C ILE A 546 -7.79 -0.61 17.10
N ALA A 547 -6.76 0.18 17.38
CA ALA A 547 -6.08 1.01 16.41
C ALA A 547 -4.56 0.93 16.60
N PHE A 548 -3.82 1.28 15.56
CA PHE A 548 -2.36 1.22 15.54
C PHE A 548 -1.79 2.56 15.12
N SER A 549 -0.62 2.88 15.65
CA SER A 549 0.21 3.96 15.11
C SER A 549 1.64 3.50 14.93
N VAL A 550 2.31 4.03 13.91
CA VAL A 550 3.70 3.74 13.56
C VAL A 550 4.45 5.04 13.32
N TRP A 551 5.72 5.04 13.67
CA TRP A 551 6.64 6.14 13.45
C TRP A 551 7.89 5.60 12.76
N ASP A 552 8.20 6.14 11.58
CA ASP A 552 9.48 5.96 10.89
C ASP A 552 10.47 7.04 11.42
N GLY A 553 11.48 6.59 12.17
CA GLY A 553 12.51 7.44 12.76
C GLY A 553 13.39 8.14 11.71
N PHE A 554 13.66 7.48 10.58
CA PHE A 554 14.38 8.06 9.44
C PHE A 554 13.60 9.23 8.82
N SER A 555 12.26 9.14 8.80
CA SER A 555 11.35 10.23 8.41
C SER A 555 11.18 11.33 9.47
N ARG A 556 11.91 11.24 10.59
CA ARG A 556 11.78 12.12 11.76
C ARG A 556 10.35 12.11 12.35
N GLU A 557 9.62 11.00 12.21
CA GLU A 557 8.28 10.87 12.77
C GLU A 557 8.34 10.72 14.29
N ARG A 558 7.55 11.52 15.00
CA ARG A 558 7.40 11.48 16.47
C ARG A 558 6.10 12.13 16.91
N GLY A 559 5.64 11.84 18.12
CA GLY A 559 4.46 12.48 18.69
C GLY A 559 3.23 12.36 17.80
N ASN A 560 2.66 13.50 17.37
CA ASN A 560 1.51 13.53 16.47
C ASN A 560 1.85 13.31 14.98
N ARG A 561 3.11 13.47 14.58
CA ARG A 561 3.57 13.14 13.22
C ARG A 561 3.83 11.65 13.13
N ARG A 562 2.78 10.88 12.84
CA ARG A 562 2.77 9.42 12.80
C ARG A 562 1.75 8.87 11.81
N GLY A 563 2.06 7.71 11.23
CA GLY A 563 1.07 6.94 10.50
C GLY A 563 0.10 6.30 11.47
N LEU A 564 -1.21 6.40 11.23
CA LEU A 564 -2.21 5.76 12.09
C LEU A 564 -3.29 5.02 11.30
N THR A 565 -3.92 4.05 11.96
CA THR A 565 -5.11 3.38 11.44
C THR A 565 -6.37 4.05 12.01
N GLN A 566 -7.49 3.93 11.31
CA GLN A 566 -8.79 4.13 11.95
C GLN A 566 -9.07 3.03 12.99
N TRP A 567 -10.20 3.14 13.69
CA TRP A 567 -10.68 2.09 14.59
C TRP A 567 -11.13 0.85 13.82
N TYR A 568 -10.40 -0.23 14.00
CA TYR A 568 -10.78 -1.59 13.61
C TYR A 568 -11.30 -2.37 14.81
N SER A 569 -11.62 -3.65 14.61
CA SER A 569 -12.01 -4.54 15.70
C SER A 569 -11.03 -5.71 15.79
N VAL A 570 -10.80 -6.17 17.01
CA VAL A 570 -10.21 -7.48 17.28
C VAL A 570 -11.30 -8.39 17.84
N TYR A 571 -11.35 -9.63 17.33
CA TYR A 571 -12.30 -10.66 17.73
C TYR A 571 -11.55 -11.90 18.20
N LEU A 572 -11.86 -12.38 19.40
CA LEU A 572 -11.27 -13.60 19.93
C LEU A 572 -12.16 -14.78 19.53
N GLU A 573 -11.63 -15.71 18.72
CA GLU A 573 -12.33 -16.95 18.37
C GLU A 573 -12.70 -17.69 19.66
N PRO A 574 -13.92 -18.23 19.82
CA PRO A 574 -14.27 -19.04 20.99
C PRO A 574 -13.28 -20.21 21.18
N GLN A 575 -13.00 -20.58 22.43
CA GLN A 575 -12.13 -21.73 22.70
C GLN A 575 -12.75 -22.99 22.09
N ASP A 576 -12.00 -23.69 21.24
CA ASP A 576 -12.37 -25.04 20.79
C ASP A 576 -12.38 -25.98 22.00
N VAL A 577 -13.53 -26.12 22.65
CA VAL A 577 -13.73 -27.14 23.69
C VAL A 577 -13.95 -28.46 22.96
N PRO A 578 -13.01 -29.43 23.01
CA PRO A 578 -13.19 -30.70 22.34
C PRO A 578 -14.46 -31.36 22.87
N SER A 579 -15.39 -31.71 21.98
CA SER A 579 -16.66 -32.31 22.39
C SER A 579 -16.42 -33.58 23.21
N ALA A 580 -16.88 -33.59 24.45
CA ALA A 580 -16.81 -34.75 25.34
C ALA A 580 -17.61 -35.96 24.79
N ILE A 581 -18.50 -35.73 23.81
CA ILE A 581 -19.36 -36.75 23.21
C ILE A 581 -18.53 -37.88 22.57
N GLY A 582 -17.46 -37.55 21.84
CA GLY A 582 -16.61 -38.56 21.19
C GLY A 582 -15.95 -39.53 22.19
N PRO A 583 -15.20 -39.01 23.18
CA PRO A 583 -14.67 -39.81 24.28
C PRO A 583 -15.75 -40.56 25.08
N MET A 584 -16.88 -39.92 25.39
CA MET A 584 -17.99 -40.56 26.12
C MET A 584 -18.60 -41.72 25.35
N ILE A 585 -18.84 -41.58 24.05
CA ILE A 585 -19.35 -42.67 23.18
C ILE A 585 -18.33 -43.81 23.12
N ARG A 586 -17.03 -43.51 22.97
CA ARG A 586 -15.98 -44.55 22.97
C ARG A 586 -15.96 -45.33 24.29
N THR A 587 -16.04 -44.63 25.42
CA THR A 587 -16.10 -45.25 26.75
C THR A 587 -17.39 -46.06 26.94
N ALA A 588 -18.53 -45.54 26.51
CA ALA A 588 -19.81 -46.25 26.57
C ALA A 588 -19.81 -47.53 25.72
N LEU A 589 -19.26 -47.47 24.50
CA LEU A 589 -19.10 -48.64 23.64
C LEU A 589 -18.12 -49.66 24.22
N LEU A 590 -17.04 -49.20 24.85
CA LEU A 590 -16.08 -50.06 25.54
C LEU A 590 -16.74 -50.79 26.72
N ILE A 591 -17.48 -50.07 27.55
CA ILE A 591 -18.22 -50.64 28.69
C ILE A 591 -19.25 -51.66 28.18
N LEU A 592 -20.04 -51.29 27.16
CA LEU A 592 -21.01 -52.20 26.55
C LEU A 592 -20.35 -53.48 26.00
N ALA A 593 -19.20 -53.36 25.35
CA ALA A 593 -18.46 -54.51 24.85
C ALA A 593 -17.96 -55.42 25.99
N ILE A 594 -17.48 -54.82 27.08
CA ILE A 594 -17.08 -55.57 28.28
C ILE A 594 -18.28 -56.28 28.90
N GLU A 595 -19.42 -55.61 29.06
CA GLU A 595 -20.65 -56.20 29.59
C GLU A 595 -21.13 -57.37 28.73
N LEU A 596 -21.17 -57.20 27.40
CA LEU A 596 -21.54 -58.26 26.48
C LEU A 596 -20.56 -59.44 26.54
N ALA A 597 -19.26 -59.19 26.67
CA ALA A 597 -18.26 -60.23 26.85
C ALA A 597 -18.44 -60.99 28.17
N VAL A 598 -18.74 -60.29 29.28
CA VAL A 598 -19.02 -60.90 30.59
C VAL A 598 -20.30 -61.73 30.53
N VAL A 599 -21.39 -61.19 29.99
CA VAL A 599 -22.66 -61.92 29.83
C VAL A 599 -22.48 -63.14 28.92
N GLY A 600 -21.75 -62.98 27.81
CA GLY A 600 -21.38 -64.07 26.91
C GLY A 600 -20.58 -65.16 27.62
N TRP A 601 -19.57 -64.78 28.41
CA TRP A 601 -18.74 -65.71 29.19
C TRP A 601 -19.54 -66.44 30.27
N VAL A 602 -20.40 -65.74 31.01
CA VAL A 602 -21.30 -66.35 32.01
C VAL A 602 -22.26 -67.32 31.34
N ARG A 603 -22.95 -66.91 30.26
CA ARG A 603 -23.87 -67.78 29.52
C ARG A 603 -23.16 -68.99 28.92
N TRP A 604 -21.96 -68.81 28.38
CA TRP A 604 -21.14 -69.92 27.89
C TRP A 604 -20.77 -70.89 29.01
N ARG A 605 -20.31 -70.40 30.17
CA ARG A 605 -19.93 -71.21 31.34
C ARG A 605 -21.10 -71.98 31.97
N TYR A 606 -22.28 -71.38 32.04
CA TYR A 606 -23.48 -72.06 32.56
C TYR A 606 -24.15 -72.96 31.50
N GLY A 607 -24.11 -72.58 30.22
CA GLY A 607 -24.60 -73.40 29.12
C GLY A 607 -23.72 -74.61 28.77
N SER A 608 -22.43 -74.58 29.14
CA SER A 608 -21.52 -75.74 29.07
C SER A 608 -21.65 -76.66 30.29
N ARG A 609 -22.01 -76.11 31.48
CA ARG A 609 -22.45 -76.92 32.63
C ARG A 609 -23.77 -77.65 32.38
N ALA A 610 -24.74 -76.99 31.73
CA ALA A 610 -26.02 -77.61 31.35
C ALA A 610 -25.90 -78.66 30.23
N ARG A 611 -24.81 -78.62 29.43
CA ARG A 611 -24.50 -79.60 28.38
C ARG A 611 -23.58 -80.74 28.82
N GLY A 612 -23.18 -80.80 30.10
CA GLY A 612 -22.39 -81.91 30.64
C GLY A 612 -20.94 -81.99 30.12
N GLU A 613 -20.39 -80.91 29.56
CA GLU A 613 -19.03 -80.92 28.96
C GLU A 613 -17.91 -80.51 29.94
N LEU A 614 -18.26 -80.18 31.19
CA LEU A 614 -17.32 -80.05 32.30
C LEU A 614 -17.67 -81.10 33.35
N GLY A 615 -16.97 -82.23 33.29
CA GLY A 615 -17.25 -83.45 34.04
C GLY A 615 -17.40 -83.23 35.55
N GLU A 616 -18.34 -83.99 36.13
CA GLU A 616 -18.48 -84.09 37.59
C GLU A 616 -17.18 -84.62 38.23
N PRO A 617 -16.86 -84.17 39.46
CA PRO A 617 -15.73 -84.68 40.21
C PRO A 617 -15.96 -86.17 40.55
N ARG A 618 -15.02 -87.03 40.18
CA ARG A 618 -14.99 -88.46 40.52
C ARG A 618 -15.15 -88.66 42.04
N GLN A 619 -16.20 -89.36 42.44
CA GLN A 619 -16.22 -90.05 43.73
C GLN A 619 -15.36 -91.33 43.65
N PRO A 620 -14.56 -91.65 44.69
CA PRO A 620 -13.74 -92.85 44.74
C PRO A 620 -14.60 -94.08 45.02
N THR A 621 -14.37 -95.13 44.23
CA THR A 621 -14.87 -96.49 44.44
C THR A 621 -14.29 -97.10 45.71
N ALA A 622 -15.15 -97.46 46.66
CA ALA A 622 -14.81 -98.38 47.74
C ALA A 622 -15.24 -99.80 47.33
N THR A 623 -14.25 -100.68 47.19
CA THR A 623 -14.40 -102.14 47.10
C THR A 623 -14.84 -102.70 48.45
N HIS A 624 -15.79 -103.63 48.42
CA HIS A 624 -15.89 -104.70 49.41
C HIS A 624 -15.35 -105.99 48.78
N ALA A 625 -14.42 -106.59 49.52
CA ALA A 625 -13.66 -107.84 49.30
C ALA A 625 -12.46 -107.73 48.36
#